data_AF-A0AB73AEQ4-F1
#
_entry.id   AF-A0AB73AEQ4-F1
#
_cell.length_a   1.000
_cell.length_b   1.000
_cell.length_c   1.000
_cell.angle_alpha   90.00
_cell.angle_beta   90.00
_cell.angle_gamma   90.00
#
_symmetry.space_group_name_H-M   'P 1'
#
loop_
_entity.id
_entity.type
_entity.pdbx_description
1 polymer ?
#
loop_
_entity_poly.entity_id
_entity_poly.type
_entity_poly.pdbx_seq_one_letter_code
_entity_poly.pdbx_strand_id
1 'polypeptide(L)'
;MTTQAIDATIFASSHPDIAKRTSVSGLIFSCIMLLAGVIAFVSTFEMEDRSSTISMGLMVLGTALFLIGVFRLFWKSKEIVYLPTGSVAKEQSIFFDLKHLDELTEMVKSGDFSMQSTAKGGTSGNLRLDVMLSEDRKFAAVQLFQFVPYTYNPVTSVRYFTNGEAASIAAFLTKTKGH
;
A
#
# COMPACT_ATOMS: atom_id res chain seq x y z
N MET A 1 -20.31 5.48 27.92
CA MET A 1 -18.87 5.64 27.69
C MET A 1 -18.38 4.37 27.00
N THR A 2 -18.26 4.41 25.68
CA THR A 2 -17.79 3.27 24.88
C THR A 2 -16.26 3.30 24.85
N THR A 3 -15.64 2.36 25.55
CA THR A 3 -14.21 2.06 25.46
C THR A 3 -13.87 1.79 24.00
N GLN A 4 -13.25 2.77 23.33
CA GLN A 4 -12.76 2.59 21.96
C GLN A 4 -11.65 1.54 21.98
N ALA A 5 -11.82 0.50 21.17
CA ALA A 5 -10.91 -0.63 21.06
C ALA A 5 -9.51 -0.14 20.64
N ILE A 6 -8.57 -0.23 21.58
CA ILE A 6 -7.15 0.11 21.40
C ILE A 6 -6.46 -0.93 20.50
N ASP A 7 -7.07 -2.12 20.30
CA ASP A 7 -6.52 -3.23 19.51
C ASP A 7 -6.74 -3.17 18.00
N ALA A 8 -7.51 -2.20 17.51
CA ALA A 8 -7.73 -2.10 16.07
C ALA A 8 -6.50 -1.46 15.41
N THR A 9 -5.63 -2.31 14.84
CA THR A 9 -4.58 -1.87 13.91
C THR A 9 -5.24 -1.18 12.71
N ILE A 10 -4.64 -0.12 12.18
CA ILE A 10 -5.14 0.68 11.04
C ILE A 10 -5.42 -0.17 9.79
N PHE A 11 -4.77 -1.34 9.71
CA PHE A 11 -4.94 -2.34 8.66
C PHE A 11 -6.05 -3.37 8.94
N ALA A 12 -6.51 -3.49 10.19
CA ALA A 12 -7.60 -4.37 10.60
C ALA A 12 -8.90 -3.61 10.91
N SER A 13 -8.83 -2.30 11.24
CA SER A 13 -10.00 -1.48 11.52
C SER A 13 -10.81 -1.28 10.23
N SER A 14 -11.99 -1.91 10.19
CA SER A 14 -12.94 -1.79 9.08
C SER A 14 -13.64 -0.44 9.13
N HIS A 15 -12.98 0.62 8.66
CA HIS A 15 -13.61 1.93 8.51
C HIS A 15 -14.62 1.87 7.34
N PRO A 16 -15.85 2.40 7.47
CA PRO A 16 -16.87 2.39 6.41
C PRO A 16 -16.41 3.07 5.09
N ASP A 17 -15.37 3.90 5.17
CA ASP A 17 -14.80 4.67 4.05
C ASP A 17 -13.54 4.06 3.42
N ILE A 18 -13.11 2.86 3.85
CA ILE A 18 -11.98 2.13 3.26
C ILE A 18 -12.45 0.77 2.72
N ALA A 19 -12.33 0.56 1.41
CA ALA A 19 -12.67 -0.71 0.76
C ALA A 19 -11.49 -1.23 -0.04
N LYS A 20 -11.24 -2.54 0.07
CA LYS A 20 -10.40 -3.25 -0.91
C LYS A 20 -11.15 -3.30 -2.24
N ARG A 21 -10.70 -2.53 -3.22
CA ARG A 21 -11.22 -2.58 -4.60
C ARG A 21 -10.14 -3.14 -5.52
N THR A 22 -10.57 -3.66 -6.67
CA THR A 22 -9.65 -4.14 -7.70
C THR A 22 -8.94 -2.96 -8.36
N SER A 23 -7.61 -2.95 -8.39
CA SER A 23 -6.77 -1.96 -9.07
C SER A 23 -7.02 -1.98 -10.56
N VAL A 24 -7.55 -0.88 -11.08
CA VAL A 24 -7.88 -0.74 -12.51
C VAL A 24 -6.60 -0.82 -13.36
N SER A 25 -5.50 -0.20 -12.90
CA SER A 25 -4.20 -0.26 -13.56
C SER A 25 -3.60 -1.68 -13.56
N GLY A 26 -3.71 -2.39 -12.42
CA GLY A 26 -3.29 -3.79 -12.33
C GLY A 26 -4.12 -4.71 -13.22
N LEU A 27 -5.40 -4.41 -13.39
CA LEU A 27 -6.33 -5.16 -14.23
C LEU A 27 -6.03 -4.94 -15.72
N ILE A 28 -5.81 -3.69 -16.15
CA ILE A 28 -5.41 -3.37 -17.54
C ILE A 28 -4.10 -4.07 -17.92
N PHE A 29 -3.07 -3.96 -17.07
CA PHE A 29 -1.80 -4.62 -17.33
C PHE A 29 -1.94 -6.15 -17.40
N SER A 30 -2.78 -6.73 -16.53
CA SER A 30 -3.05 -8.17 -16.55
C SER A 30 -3.80 -8.59 -17.82
N CYS A 31 -4.78 -7.80 -18.28
CA CYS A 31 -5.49 -8.04 -19.53
C CYS A 31 -4.56 -7.98 -20.76
N ILE A 32 -3.67 -6.98 -20.84
CA ILE A 32 -2.69 -6.88 -21.93
C ILE A 32 -1.79 -8.10 -21.95
N MET A 33 -1.31 -8.53 -20.78
CA MET A 33 -0.41 -9.67 -20.67
C MET A 33 -1.10 -11.01 -20.98
N LEU A 34 -2.39 -11.15 -20.61
CA LEU A 34 -3.22 -12.28 -21.02
C LEU A 34 -3.42 -12.33 -22.53
N LEU A 35 -3.75 -11.19 -23.15
CA LEU A 35 -3.90 -11.10 -24.60
C LEU A 35 -2.58 -11.43 -25.32
N ALA A 36 -1.46 -10.91 -24.84
CA ALA A 36 -0.14 -11.24 -25.38
C ALA A 36 0.18 -12.73 -25.26
N GLY A 37 -0.15 -13.36 -24.12
CA GLY A 37 0.00 -14.80 -23.93
C GLY A 37 -0.85 -15.63 -24.88
N VAL A 38 -2.12 -15.24 -25.10
CA VAL A 38 -3.03 -15.90 -26.05
C VAL A 38 -2.54 -15.72 -27.49
N ILE A 39 -2.10 -14.52 -27.87
CA ILE A 39 -1.57 -14.25 -29.22
C ILE A 39 -0.32 -15.09 -29.47
N ALA A 40 0.64 -15.08 -28.55
CA ALA A 40 1.86 -15.90 -28.67
C ALA A 40 1.53 -17.40 -28.75
N PHE A 41 0.51 -17.86 -28.01
CA PHE A 41 0.05 -19.25 -28.06
C PHE A 41 -0.64 -19.59 -29.39
N VAL A 42 -1.55 -18.75 -29.89
CA VAL A 42 -2.25 -18.98 -31.16
C VAL A 42 -1.29 -18.91 -32.35
N SER A 43 -0.32 -17.99 -32.33
CA SER A 43 0.71 -17.90 -33.37
C SER A 43 1.52 -19.19 -33.49
N THR A 44 1.61 -20.03 -32.46
CA THR A 44 2.28 -21.34 -32.57
C THR A 44 1.53 -22.34 -33.46
N PHE A 45 0.22 -22.16 -33.63
CA PHE A 45 -0.60 -23.01 -34.50
C PHE A 45 -0.57 -22.56 -35.96
N GLU A 46 -0.27 -21.28 -36.22
CA GLU A 46 -0.09 -20.75 -37.57
C GLU A 46 1.32 -20.99 -38.14
N MET A 47 2.29 -21.36 -37.29
CA MET A 47 3.65 -21.69 -37.75
C MET A 47 3.68 -23.05 -38.46
N GLU A 48 4.08 -23.04 -39.73
CA GLU A 48 4.12 -24.20 -40.62
C GLU A 48 5.10 -25.29 -40.11
N ASP A 49 6.20 -24.89 -39.46
CA ASP A 49 7.19 -25.79 -38.85
C ASP A 49 6.95 -26.00 -37.35
N ARG A 50 5.95 -26.83 -37.04
CA ARG A 50 5.50 -27.13 -35.67
C ARG A 50 6.55 -27.84 -34.79
N SER A 51 7.61 -28.40 -35.37
CA SER A 51 8.68 -29.13 -34.67
C SER A 51 9.88 -28.28 -34.28
N SER A 52 9.93 -27.01 -34.70
CA SER A 52 11.07 -26.14 -34.45
C SER A 52 11.21 -25.76 -32.97
N THR A 53 12.45 -25.66 -32.48
CA THR A 53 12.76 -25.14 -31.12
C THR A 53 12.09 -23.78 -30.85
N ILE A 54 11.89 -22.99 -31.90
CA ILE A 54 11.24 -21.68 -31.87
C ILE A 54 9.74 -21.79 -31.53
N SER A 55 8.99 -22.71 -32.16
CA SER A 55 7.55 -22.86 -31.91
C SER A 55 7.28 -23.48 -30.53
N MET A 56 8.11 -24.44 -30.10
CA MET A 56 8.07 -24.94 -28.72
C MET A 56 8.39 -23.82 -27.70
N GLY A 57 9.40 -23.00 -27.97
CA GLY A 57 9.74 -21.86 -27.12
C GLY A 57 8.62 -20.82 -27.01
N LEU A 58 7.97 -20.47 -28.13
CA LEU A 58 6.86 -19.54 -28.16
C LEU A 58 5.63 -20.07 -27.41
N MET A 59 5.37 -21.38 -27.50
CA MET A 59 4.25 -22.03 -26.81
C MET A 59 4.44 -21.95 -25.29
N VAL A 60 5.62 -22.34 -24.80
CA VAL A 60 5.96 -22.27 -23.37
C VAL A 60 5.90 -20.82 -22.87
N LEU A 61 6.42 -19.87 -23.65
CA LEU A 61 6.36 -18.45 -23.34
C LEU A 61 4.90 -17.95 -23.25
N GLY A 62 4.07 -18.28 -24.24
CA GLY A 62 2.66 -17.88 -24.28
C GLY A 62 1.86 -18.44 -23.10
N THR A 63 2.03 -19.72 -22.78
CA THR A 63 1.40 -20.35 -21.62
C THR A 63 1.90 -19.75 -20.30
N ALA A 64 3.19 -19.48 -20.17
CA ALA A 64 3.76 -18.84 -18.98
C ALA A 64 3.20 -17.43 -18.78
N LEU A 65 3.19 -16.59 -19.83
CA LEU A 65 2.62 -15.23 -19.78
C LEU A 65 1.13 -15.25 -19.44
N PHE A 66 0.38 -16.20 -20.00
CA PHE A 66 -1.04 -16.38 -19.69
C PHE A 66 -1.26 -16.72 -18.20
N LEU A 67 -0.55 -17.72 -17.68
CA LEU A 67 -0.67 -18.13 -16.27
C LEU A 67 -0.24 -17.01 -15.30
N ILE A 68 0.84 -16.29 -15.60
CA ILE A 68 1.27 -15.13 -14.81
C ILE A 68 0.20 -14.03 -14.88
N GLY A 69 -0.47 -13.85 -16.02
CA GLY A 69 -1.56 -12.89 -16.21
C GLY A 69 -2.77 -13.22 -15.34
N VAL A 70 -3.19 -14.48 -15.33
CA VAL A 70 -4.29 -14.97 -14.48
C VAL A 70 -3.92 -14.79 -13.00
N PHE A 71 -2.74 -15.25 -12.59
CA PHE A 71 -2.27 -15.11 -11.22
C PHE A 71 -2.27 -13.64 -10.76
N ARG A 72 -1.75 -12.74 -11.61
CA ARG A 72 -1.71 -11.31 -11.30
C ARG A 72 -3.11 -10.70 -11.17
N LEU A 73 -4.06 -11.13 -12.00
CA LEU A 73 -5.45 -10.67 -11.98
C LEU A 73 -6.13 -10.99 -10.63
N PHE A 74 -5.89 -12.18 -10.08
CA PHE A 74 -6.49 -12.58 -8.79
C PHE A 74 -5.69 -12.14 -7.55
N TRP A 75 -4.36 -12.10 -7.63
CA TRP A 75 -3.49 -11.90 -6.47
C TRP A 75 -2.92 -10.49 -6.33
N LYS A 76 -2.63 -9.80 -7.44
CA LYS A 76 -1.99 -8.48 -7.49
C LYS A 76 -2.96 -7.34 -7.79
N SER A 77 -4.20 -7.66 -8.18
CA SER A 77 -5.22 -6.65 -8.47
C SER A 77 -5.94 -6.15 -7.21
N LYS A 78 -5.70 -6.65 -6.00
CA LYS A 78 -6.39 -6.13 -4.81
C LYS A 78 -5.66 -4.90 -4.29
N GLU A 79 -6.32 -3.74 -4.31
CA GLU A 79 -5.78 -2.46 -3.88
C GLU A 79 -6.72 -1.81 -2.87
N ILE A 80 -6.16 -1.15 -1.87
CA ILE A 80 -6.96 -0.51 -0.83
C ILE A 80 -7.33 0.87 -1.35
N VAL A 81 -8.63 1.12 -1.51
CA VAL A 81 -9.17 2.34 -2.10
C VAL A 81 -10.02 3.08 -1.08
N TYR A 82 -9.82 4.40 -0.99
CA TYR A 82 -10.64 5.28 -0.19
C TYR A 82 -11.98 5.52 -0.91
N LEU A 83 -13.12 5.06 -0.34
CA LEU A 83 -14.42 5.09 -1.03
C LEU A 83 -14.91 6.50 -1.41
N PRO A 84 -14.72 7.55 -0.59
CA PRO A 84 -15.25 8.88 -0.92
C PRO A 84 -14.63 9.51 -2.17
N THR A 85 -13.39 9.15 -2.53
CA THR A 85 -12.71 9.73 -3.70
C THR A 85 -12.30 8.70 -4.76
N GLY A 86 -12.43 7.40 -4.47
CA GLY A 86 -11.99 6.33 -5.36
C GLY A 86 -10.47 6.24 -5.54
N SER A 87 -9.71 6.98 -4.73
CA SER A 87 -8.25 7.06 -4.83
C SER A 87 -7.58 5.93 -4.06
N VAL A 88 -6.48 5.43 -4.61
CA VAL A 88 -5.66 4.38 -4.00
C VAL A 88 -5.02 4.92 -2.72
N ALA A 89 -5.21 4.21 -1.62
CA ALA A 89 -4.52 4.49 -0.37
C ALA A 89 -3.25 3.63 -0.25
N LYS A 90 -2.10 4.31 -0.19
CA LYS A 90 -0.78 3.69 -0.02
C LYS A 90 -0.41 3.66 1.45
N GLU A 91 -0.04 2.48 1.92
CA GLU A 91 0.47 2.26 3.27
C GLU A 91 1.97 2.60 3.31
N GLN A 92 2.38 3.39 4.31
CA GLN A 92 3.76 3.78 4.54
C GLN A 92 4.07 3.68 6.02
N SER A 93 5.11 2.92 6.36
CA SER A 93 5.63 2.84 7.72
C SER A 93 6.95 3.62 7.81
N ILE A 94 7.09 4.42 8.85
CA ILE A 94 8.34 5.11 9.20
C ILE A 94 8.74 4.70 10.61
N PHE A 95 10.02 4.42 10.82
CA PHE A 95 10.52 4.02 12.13
C PHE A 95 11.24 5.17 12.82
N PHE A 96 11.05 5.27 14.14
CA PHE A 96 11.68 6.28 14.98
C PHE A 96 12.27 5.66 16.26
N ASP A 97 13.20 6.37 16.87
CA ASP A 97 13.72 6.03 18.18
C ASP A 97 12.73 6.39 19.31
N LEU A 98 12.80 5.63 20.42
CA LEU A 98 11.99 5.87 21.63
C LEU A 98 12.07 7.29 22.19
N LYS A 99 13.16 8.02 21.90
CA LYS A 99 13.37 9.41 22.36
C LYS A 99 12.30 10.38 21.86
N HIS A 100 11.63 10.05 20.75
CA HIS A 100 10.59 10.90 20.14
C HIS A 100 9.18 10.39 20.46
N LEU A 101 9.00 9.47 21.41
CA LEU A 101 7.70 8.88 21.73
C LEU A 101 6.67 9.94 22.12
N ASP A 102 7.02 10.83 23.04
CA ASP A 102 6.10 11.86 23.54
C ASP A 102 5.75 12.86 22.43
N GLU A 103 6.75 13.33 21.67
CA GLU A 103 6.57 14.24 20.53
C GLU A 103 5.68 13.62 19.44
N LEU A 104 5.93 12.37 19.04
CA LEU A 104 5.13 11.68 18.03
C LEU A 104 3.71 11.36 18.53
N THR A 105 3.57 11.03 19.81
CA THR A 105 2.26 10.76 20.42
C THR A 105 1.43 12.04 20.46
N GLU A 106 2.03 13.17 20.84
CA GLU A 106 1.37 14.46 20.84
C GLU A 106 1.01 14.91 19.42
N MET A 107 1.93 14.76 18.46
CA MET A 107 1.70 15.06 17.05
C MET A 107 0.50 14.29 16.46
N VAL A 108 0.40 12.98 16.72
CA VAL A 108 -0.72 12.16 16.23
C VAL A 108 -2.03 12.53 16.92
N LYS A 109 -1.99 12.93 18.20
CA LYS A 109 -3.18 13.37 18.94
C LYS A 109 -3.67 14.74 18.47
N SER A 110 -2.75 15.70 18.36
CA SER A 110 -3.02 17.09 17.94
C SER A 110 -3.41 17.16 16.47
N GLY A 111 -2.91 16.25 15.64
CA GLY A 111 -3.09 16.29 14.20
C GLY A 111 -2.18 17.31 13.50
N ASP A 112 -1.27 17.93 14.25
CA ASP A 112 -0.38 18.94 13.72
C ASP A 112 0.93 18.31 13.22
N PHE A 113 0.93 17.93 11.94
CA PHE A 113 2.11 17.43 11.23
C PHE A 113 2.97 18.56 10.62
N SER A 114 2.71 19.83 10.98
CA SER A 114 3.55 20.97 10.58
C SER A 114 4.87 21.02 11.35
N MET A 115 4.93 20.33 12.50
CA MET A 115 6.10 20.29 13.34
C MET A 115 7.30 19.72 12.56
N GLN A 116 8.38 20.51 12.52
CA GLN A 116 9.68 20.03 12.08
C GLN A 116 10.17 18.99 13.08
N SER A 117 9.69 17.76 13.02
CA SER A 117 10.31 16.70 13.81
C SER A 117 11.76 16.59 13.32
N THR A 118 12.68 16.99 14.17
CA THR A 118 14.13 16.81 13.94
C THR A 118 14.48 15.31 13.90
N ALA A 119 13.51 14.47 14.29
CA ALA A 119 13.50 13.04 14.16
C ALA A 119 13.66 12.61 12.69
N LYS A 120 14.85 12.11 12.37
CA LYS A 120 15.09 11.39 11.11
C LYS A 120 14.36 10.05 11.17
N GLY A 121 13.53 9.77 10.16
CA GLY A 121 12.96 8.45 10.00
C GLY A 121 14.07 7.45 9.70
N GLY A 122 14.18 6.41 10.54
CA GLY A 122 15.11 5.30 10.32
C GLY A 122 14.47 4.17 9.54
N THR A 123 15.30 3.23 9.06
CA THR A 123 14.85 1.96 8.48
C THR A 123 14.43 0.94 9.55
N SER A 124 14.82 1.19 10.80
CA SER A 124 14.51 0.38 11.97
C SER A 124 14.47 1.27 13.19
N GLY A 125 13.55 1.02 14.09
CA GLY A 125 13.34 1.86 15.26
C GLY A 125 12.36 1.20 16.22
N ASN A 126 12.45 1.62 17.47
CA ASN A 126 11.59 1.13 18.54
C ASN A 126 10.17 1.70 18.47
N LEU A 127 9.93 2.71 17.62
CA LEU A 127 8.61 3.22 17.29
C LEU A 127 8.35 3.00 15.80
N ARG A 128 7.11 2.70 15.44
CA ARG A 128 6.66 2.56 14.06
C ARG A 128 5.43 3.44 13.86
N LEU A 129 5.54 4.44 13.00
CA LEU A 129 4.44 5.28 12.57
C LEU A 129 3.89 4.71 11.25
N ASP A 130 2.69 4.15 11.30
CA ASP A 130 2.00 3.68 10.12
C ASP A 130 1.07 4.78 9.61
N VAL A 131 1.24 5.14 8.35
CA VAL A 131 0.45 6.16 7.66
C VAL A 131 -0.12 5.56 6.39
N MET A 132 -1.44 5.62 6.27
CA MET A 132 -2.17 5.24 5.08
C MET A 132 -2.61 6.53 4.38
N LEU A 133 -1.99 6.85 3.25
CA LEU A 133 -2.23 8.10 2.52
C LEU A 133 -2.87 7.82 1.16
N SER A 134 -3.99 8.47 0.88
CA SER A 134 -4.63 8.46 -0.43
C SER A 134 -3.79 9.20 -1.48
N GLU A 135 -3.75 8.70 -2.72
CA GLU A 135 -2.97 9.28 -3.83
C GLU A 135 -3.36 10.71 -4.16
N ASP A 136 -4.64 11.06 -4.00
CA ASP A 136 -5.17 12.42 -4.13
C ASP A 136 -4.81 13.34 -2.95
N ARG A 137 -4.14 12.81 -1.92
CA ARG A 137 -3.76 13.50 -0.66
C ARG A 137 -4.95 14.11 0.08
N LYS A 138 -6.17 13.60 -0.15
CA LYS A 138 -7.39 14.07 0.53
C LYS A 138 -7.77 13.25 1.75
N PHE A 139 -7.09 12.13 1.95
CA PHE A 139 -7.29 11.26 3.10
C PHE A 139 -5.95 10.72 3.59
N ALA A 140 -5.77 10.77 4.90
CA ALA A 140 -4.67 10.12 5.58
C ALA A 140 -5.19 9.48 6.86
N ALA A 141 -4.80 8.23 7.13
CA ALA A 141 -5.00 7.61 8.43
C ALA A 141 -3.62 7.38 9.05
N VAL A 142 -3.48 7.67 10.34
CA VAL A 142 -2.19 7.59 11.05
C VAL A 142 -2.37 6.79 12.34
N GLN A 143 -1.41 5.91 12.61
CA GLN A 143 -1.33 5.19 13.88
C GLN A 143 0.13 5.02 14.31
N LEU A 144 0.40 5.23 15.59
CA LEU A 144 1.72 5.06 16.19
C LEU A 144 1.77 3.74 16.98
N PHE A 145 2.84 2.99 16.77
CA PHE A 145 3.16 1.76 17.45
C PHE A 145 4.49 1.89 18.19
N GLN A 146 4.59 1.19 19.31
CA GLN A 146 5.82 1.04 20.08
C GLN A 146 6.21 -0.43 20.12
N PHE A 147 7.48 -0.68 19.87
CA PHE A 147 8.10 -1.97 20.07
C PHE A 147 8.24 -2.24 21.56
N VAL A 148 7.50 -3.22 22.02
CA VAL A 148 7.67 -3.91 23.30
C VAL A 148 8.30 -5.26 22.95
N PRO A 149 9.18 -5.87 23.76
CA PRO A 149 9.92 -7.06 23.34
C PRO A 149 9.06 -8.08 22.57
N TYR A 150 9.48 -8.37 21.34
CA TYR A 150 8.85 -9.28 20.38
C TYR A 150 7.53 -8.83 19.72
N THR A 151 6.98 -7.64 20.02
CA THR A 151 5.72 -7.16 19.43
C THR A 151 5.62 -5.63 19.28
N TYR A 152 4.91 -5.16 18.26
CA TYR A 152 4.54 -3.75 18.11
C TYR A 152 3.13 -3.53 18.67
N ASN A 153 3.03 -2.79 19.77
CA ASN A 153 1.76 -2.45 20.40
C ASN A 153 1.30 -1.04 19.98
N PRO A 154 0.00 -0.84 19.71
CA PRO A 154 -0.52 0.48 19.38
C PRO A 154 -0.39 1.42 20.60
N VAL A 155 0.27 2.55 20.39
CA VAL A 155 0.39 3.64 21.39
C VAL A 155 -0.78 4.61 21.24
N THR A 156 -1.22 4.82 20.00
CA THR A 156 -2.34 5.71 19.68
C THR A 156 -3.45 4.95 18.96
N SER A 157 -4.67 5.43 19.14
CA SER A 157 -5.81 5.03 18.30
C SER A 157 -5.60 5.53 16.87
N VAL A 158 -6.19 4.83 15.91
CA VAL A 158 -6.19 5.28 14.51
C VAL A 158 -6.84 6.66 14.40
N ARG A 159 -6.11 7.62 13.84
CA ARG A 159 -6.59 8.99 13.59
C ARG A 159 -6.74 9.20 12.10
N TYR A 160 -7.90 9.74 11.71
CA TYR A 160 -8.24 10.01 10.32
C TYR A 160 -8.19 11.51 10.07
N PHE A 161 -7.53 11.88 8.99
CA PHE A 161 -7.29 13.25 8.55
C PHE A 161 -7.80 13.41 7.13
N THR A 162 -8.41 14.56 6.83
CA THR A 162 -9.00 14.82 5.51
C THR A 162 -8.52 16.15 4.93
N ASN A 163 -8.52 16.24 3.60
CA ASN A 163 -8.21 17.45 2.84
C ASN A 163 -6.85 18.08 3.22
N GLY A 164 -6.86 19.30 3.76
CA GLY A 164 -5.64 20.06 4.06
C GLY A 164 -4.71 19.35 5.04
N GLU A 165 -5.27 18.64 6.03
CA GLU A 165 -4.48 17.89 7.02
C GLU A 165 -3.78 16.67 6.39
N ALA A 166 -4.46 15.99 5.45
CA ALA A 166 -3.87 14.88 4.70
C ALA A 166 -2.73 15.36 3.77
N ALA A 167 -2.84 16.56 3.20
CA ALA A 167 -1.75 17.17 2.44
C ALA A 167 -0.54 17.52 3.31
N SER A 168 -0.75 18.00 4.55
CA SER A 168 0.32 18.25 5.52
C SER A 168 1.05 16.95 5.91
N ILE A 169 0.32 15.86 6.11
CA ILE A 169 0.90 14.54 6.37
C ILE A 169 1.72 14.06 5.17
N ALA A 170 1.24 14.26 3.94
CA ALA A 170 2.00 13.91 2.74
C ALA A 170 3.33 14.68 2.64
N ALA A 171 3.33 15.97 3.00
CA ALA A 171 4.53 16.80 3.04
C ALA A 171 5.51 16.30 4.14
N PHE A 172 4.99 15.96 5.31
CA PHE A 172 5.76 15.37 6.40
C PHE A 172 6.44 14.05 5.99
N LEU A 173 5.70 13.14 5.35
CA LEU A 173 6.24 11.86 4.87
C LEU A 173 7.36 12.05 3.83
N THR A 174 7.20 13.03 2.94
CA THR A 174 8.21 13.34 1.91
C THR A 174 9.49 13.86 2.54
N LYS A 175 9.37 14.72 3.56
CA LYS A 175 10.50 15.29 4.29
C LYS A 175 11.25 14.26 5.13
N THR A 176 10.53 13.33 5.77
CA THR A 176 11.10 12.31 6.65
C THR A 176 11.75 11.14 5.91
N LYS A 177 11.31 10.83 4.68
CA LYS A 177 11.96 9.86 3.79
C LYS A 177 13.12 10.42 2.96
N GLY A 178 13.24 11.74 2.88
CA GLY A 178 14.09 12.43 1.90
C GLY A 178 15.59 12.55 2.23
N HIS A 179 16.12 11.82 3.22
CA HIS A 179 17.55 11.88 3.57
C HIS A 179 18.12 10.54 4.03
#